data_AF-A0A2W5G6Z2-F1
#
_entry.id   AF-A0A2W5G6Z2-F1
#
_cell.length_a   1.000
_cell.length_b   1.000
_cell.length_c   1.000
_cell.angle_alpha   90.00
_cell.angle_beta   90.00
_cell.angle_gamma   90.00
#
_symmetry.space_group_name_H-M   'P 1'
#
loop_
_entity.id
_entity.type
_entity.pdbx_description
1 polymer ?
#
loop_
_entity_poly.entity_id
_entity_poly.type
_entity_poly.pdbx_seq_one_letter_code
_entity_poly.pdbx_strand_id
1 'polypeptide(L)' 'MEKTETLWQYYQRTKKEIPEDFLASRGTTSHFNVMKRNSCSRSLPFQRIDYYKICLLKSHAYLHTESKTIEIETPSIFFA' A
#
# COMPACT_ATOMS: atom_id res chain seq x y z
N MET A 1 -3.67 -23.41 0.21
CA MET A 1 -3.92 -21.99 0.51
C MET A 1 -2.85 -21.59 1.51
N GLU A 2 -1.93 -20.70 1.14
CA GLU A 2 -0.95 -20.22 2.12
C GLU A 2 -1.67 -19.45 3.23
N LYS A 3 -1.17 -19.56 4.46
CA LYS A 3 -1.79 -18.95 5.63
C LYS A 3 -1.59 -17.44 5.54
N THR A 4 -2.68 -16.67 5.41
CA THR A 4 -2.62 -15.20 5.36
C THR A 4 -1.99 -14.67 6.66
N GLU A 5 -0.94 -13.86 6.53
CA GLU A 5 -0.29 -13.20 7.67
C GLU A 5 -1.24 -12.15 8.27
N THR A 6 -1.43 -12.18 9.60
CA THR A 6 -2.17 -11.13 10.29
C THR A 6 -1.30 -9.89 10.50
N LEU A 7 -1.93 -8.74 10.69
CA LEU A 7 -1.23 -7.48 10.95
C LEU A 7 -0.34 -7.56 12.20
N TRP A 8 -0.76 -8.31 13.23
CA TRP A 8 0.06 -8.59 14.41
C TRP A 8 1.33 -9.39 14.06
N GLN A 9 1.18 -10.44 13.24
CA GLN A 9 2.30 -11.26 12.77
C GLN A 9 3.27 -10.43 11.91
N TYR A 10 2.76 -9.50 11.10
CA TYR A 10 3.59 -8.55 10.34
C TYR A 10 4.51 -7.73 11.26
N TYR A 11 3.98 -7.13 12.34
CA TYR A 11 4.81 -6.34 13.25
C TYR A 11 5.81 -7.19 14.02
N GLN A 12 5.41 -8.38 14.47
CA GLN A 12 6.34 -9.34 15.11
C GLN A 12 7.50 -9.72 14.18
N ARG A 13 7.19 -10.05 12.92
CA ARG A 13 8.20 -10.47 11.92
C ARG A 13 9.12 -9.32 11.52
N THR A 14 8.56 -8.13 11.30
CA THR A 14 9.33 -6.96 10.82
C THR A 14 10.05 -6.22 11.94
N LYS A 15 9.71 -6.50 13.21
CA LYS A 15 10.21 -5.77 14.39
C LYS A 15 10.01 -4.26 14.31
N LYS A 16 8.99 -3.84 13.55
CA LYS A 16 8.58 -2.44 13.49
C LYS A 16 7.81 -2.07 14.75
N GLU A 17 7.92 -0.80 15.12
CA GLU A 17 7.09 -0.24 16.17
C GLU A 17 5.61 -0.39 15.80
N ILE A 18 4.83 -0.82 16.78
CA ILE A 18 3.39 -1.01 16.63
C ILE A 18 2.71 0.32 16.96
N PRO A 19 1.88 0.89 16.08
CA PRO A 19 1.16 2.12 16.36
C PRO A 19 0.33 2.03 17.65
N GLU A 20 0.38 3.07 18.49
CA GLU A 20 -0.33 3.10 19.77
C GLU A 20 -1.84 2.86 19.60
N ASP A 21 -2.46 3.42 18.56
CA ASP A 21 -3.89 3.24 18.27
C ASP A 21 -4.25 1.77 17.99
N PHE A 22 -3.32 1.02 17.40
CA PHE A 22 -3.53 -0.42 17.16
C PHE A 22 -3.42 -1.22 18.46
N LEU A 23 -2.50 -0.83 19.36
CA LEU A 23 -2.39 -1.44 20.69
C LEU A 23 -3.61 -1.11 21.57
N ALA A 24 -4.03 0.15 21.58
CA ALA A 24 -5.14 0.66 22.37
C ALA A 24 -6.47 0.01 21.98
N SER A 25 -6.69 -0.21 20.68
CA SER A 25 -7.91 -0.83 20.16
C SER A 25 -7.98 -2.34 20.36
N ARG A 26 -6.92 -2.99 20.87
CA ARG A 26 -6.82 -4.45 20.97
C ARG A 26 -7.16 -5.17 19.65
N GLY A 27 -6.80 -4.57 18.53
CA GLY A 27 -7.08 -5.11 17.20
C GLY A 27 -8.49 -4.86 16.65
N THR A 28 -9.30 -4.01 17.29
CA THR A 28 -10.62 -3.60 16.76
C THR A 28 -10.55 -2.46 15.75
N THR A 29 -9.44 -1.72 15.70
CA THR A 29 -9.24 -0.63 14.72
C THR A 29 -8.67 -1.16 13.42
N SER A 30 -9.30 -0.78 12.30
CA SER A 30 -8.73 -0.96 10.97
C SER A 30 -7.59 0.03 10.73
N HIS A 31 -6.42 -0.46 10.33
CA HIS A 31 -5.31 0.38 9.91
C HIS A 31 -4.57 -0.23 8.72
N PHE A 32 -3.83 0.60 8.00
CA PHE A 32 -2.97 0.18 6.90
C PHE A 32 -1.61 0.86 7.01
N ASN A 33 -0.58 0.21 6.46
CA ASN A 33 0.77 0.71 6.48
C ASN A 33 1.07 1.52 5.22
N VAL A 34 1.50 2.78 5.38
CA VAL A 34 2.06 3.58 4.27
C VAL A 34 3.56 3.43 4.29
N MET A 35 4.13 2.83 3.25
CA MET A 35 5.56 2.57 3.15
C MET A 35 6.15 3.22 1.91
N LYS A 36 7.25 3.97 2.09
CA LYS A 36 8.02 4.50 0.95
C LYS A 36 8.69 3.33 0.22
N ARG A 37 8.45 3.22 -1.08
CA ARG A 37 9.08 2.20 -1.92
C ARG A 37 10.32 2.78 -2.59
N ASN A 38 11.51 2.26 -2.25
CA ASN A 38 12.77 2.72 -2.83
C ASN A 38 13.01 2.18 -4.25
N SER A 39 12.45 1.02 -4.62
CA SER A 39 12.49 0.48 -5.97
C SER A 39 11.20 -0.24 -6.35
N CYS A 40 10.67 0.08 -7.54
CA CYS A 40 9.49 -0.58 -8.11
C CYS A 40 9.78 -1.97 -8.68
N SER A 41 11.04 -2.39 -8.80
CA SER A 41 11.42 -3.67 -9.41
C SER A 41 11.32 -4.86 -8.46
N ARG A 42 11.39 -4.64 -7.15
CA ARG A 42 11.36 -5.72 -6.16
C ARG A 42 9.92 -6.11 -5.81
N SER A 43 9.58 -7.39 -5.91
CA SER A 43 8.26 -7.89 -5.48
C SER A 43 8.07 -7.62 -3.99
N LEU A 44 6.86 -7.19 -3.61
CA LEU A 44 6.49 -7.11 -2.21
C LEU A 44 6.16 -8.53 -1.71
N PRO A 45 6.47 -8.86 -0.45
CA PRO A 45 6.11 -10.16 0.12
C PRO A 45 4.61 -10.29 0.44
N PHE A 46 3.79 -9.34 -0.03
CA PHE A 46 2.35 -9.29 0.16
C PHE A 46 1.65 -9.58 -1.16
N GLN A 47 0.51 -10.27 -1.10
CA GLN A 47 -0.32 -10.45 -2.29
C GLN A 47 -0.92 -9.11 -2.70
N ARG A 48 -1.13 -8.89 -4.00
CA ARG A 48 -1.70 -7.63 -4.52
C ARG A 48 -3.10 -7.32 -3.99
N ILE A 49 -3.84 -8.31 -3.50
CA ILE A 49 -5.18 -8.13 -2.91
C ILE A 49 -5.10 -7.41 -1.56
N ASP A 50 -3.96 -7.50 -0.87
CA ASP A 50 -3.82 -7.00 0.51
C ASP A 50 -3.25 -5.58 0.60
N TYR A 51 -2.90 -4.94 -0.52
CA TYR A 51 -2.37 -3.58 -0.52
C TYR A 51 -2.75 -2.77 -1.76
N TYR A 52 -2.95 -1.47 -1.57
CA TYR A 52 -3.03 -0.50 -2.66
C TYR A 52 -1.66 0.08 -2.99
N LYS A 53 -1.37 0.26 -4.29
CA LYS A 53 -0.27 1.09 -4.77
C LYS A 53 -0.75 2.53 -4.87
N ILE A 54 -0.20 3.40 -4.04
CA ILE A 54 -0.42 4.85 -4.14
C ILE A 54 0.73 5.47 -4.95
N CYS A 55 0.40 6.09 -6.08
CA CYS A 55 1.33 6.86 -6.89
C CYS A 55 1.05 8.36 -6.74
N LEU A 56 2.07 9.15 -6.41
CA LEU A 56 2.02 10.61 -6.45
C LEU A 56 2.66 11.08 -7.75
N LEU A 57 1.86 11.72 -8.60
CA LEU A 57 2.28 12.29 -9.87
C LEU A 57 2.40 13.80 -9.71
N LYS A 58 3.56 14.37 -10.03
CA LYS A 58 3.79 15.83 -9.98
C LYS A 58 3.81 16.48 -11.36
N SER A 59 3.97 15.68 -12.41
CA SER A 59 4.14 16.11 -13.80
C SER A 59 3.07 15.47 -14.67
N HIS A 60 3.07 15.90 -15.93
CA HIS A 60 2.29 15.29 -17.01
C HIS A 60 2.48 13.76 -17.05
N ALA A 61 1.38 13.03 -17.19
CA ALA A 61 1.35 11.57 -17.24
C ALA A 61 0.17 11.04 -18.06
N TYR A 62 0.31 9.83 -18.61
CA TYR A 62 -0.78 9.09 -19.23
C TYR A 62 -1.15 7.88 -18.36
N LEU A 63 -2.42 7.79 -17.97
CA LEU A 63 -3.00 6.63 -17.31
C LEU A 63 -3.68 5.73 -18.34
N HIS A 64 -3.05 4.60 -18.64
CA HIS A 64 -3.64 3.58 -19.50
C HIS A 64 -4.55 2.66 -18.68
N THR A 65 -5.84 2.66 -19.01
CA THR A 65 -6.85 1.74 -18.48
C THR A 65 -7.24 0.72 -19.56
N GLU A 66 -8.02 -0.29 -19.22
CA GLU A 66 -8.50 -1.27 -20.20
C GLU A 66 -9.28 -0.63 -21.36
N SER A 67 -10.07 0.40 -21.08
CA SER A 67 -10.97 1.01 -22.06
C SER A 67 -10.45 2.31 -22.69
N LYS A 68 -9.56 3.02 -22.01
CA LYS A 68 -9.08 4.34 -22.48
C LYS A 68 -7.73 4.74 -21.89
N THR A 69 -7.11 5.72 -22.53
CA THR A 69 -5.99 6.46 -21.97
C THR A 69 -6.48 7.81 -21.45
N ILE A 70 -6.10 8.16 -20.23
CA ILE A 70 -6.43 9.44 -19.59
C ILE A 70 -5.14 10.25 -19.48
N GLU A 71 -5.14 11.45 -20.06
CA GLU A 71 -4.05 12.41 -19.89
C GLU A 71 -4.23 13.19 -18.58
N ILE A 72 -3.14 13.31 -17.81
CA ILE A 72 -3.11 13.96 -16.51
C ILE A 72 -2.08 15.07 -16.58
N GLU A 73 -2.53 16.33 -16.58
CA GLU A 73 -1.65 17.51 -16.68
C GLU A 73 -1.42 18.20 -15.32
N THR A 74 -2.10 17.73 -14.26
CA THR A 74 -2.05 18.32 -12.92
C THR A 74 -1.52 17.35 -11.88
N PRO A 75 -0.95 17.84 -10.75
CA PRO A 75 -0.53 16.99 -9.66
C PRO A 75 -1.67 16.09 -9.18
N SER A 76 -1.43 14.78 -9.18
CA SER A 76 -2.48 13.78 -9.01
C SER A 76 -2.06 12.65 -8.09
N ILE A 77 -3.05 12.05 -7.44
CA ILE A 77 -2.89 10.85 -6.62
C ILE A 77 -3.64 9.71 -7.30
N PHE A 78 -2.96 8.58 -7.53
CA PHE A 78 -3.54 7.41 -8.15
C PHE A 78 -3.48 6.21 -7.19
N PHE A 79 -4.60 5.49 -7.09
CA PHE A 79 -4.76 4.26 -6.32
C PHE A 79 -4.96 3.09 -7.29
N ALA A 80 -4.06 2.09 -7.22
CA ALA A 80 -4.13 0.85 -8.00
C ALA A 80 -4.03 -0.39 -7.11
#